data_AF-A0A4Y2J5U1-F1
#
_entry.id   AF-A0A4Y2J5U1-F1
#
_cell.length_a   1.000
_cell.length_b   1.000
_cell.length_c   1.000
_cell.angle_alpha   90.00
_cell.angle_beta   90.00
_cell.angle_gamma   90.00
#
_symmetry.space_group_name_H-M   'P 1'
#
loop_
_entity.id
_entity.type
_entity.pdbx_description
1 polymer ?
#
loop_
_entity_poly.entity_id
_entity_poly.type
_entity_poly.pdbx_seq_one_letter_code
_entity_poly.pdbx_strand_id
1 'polypeptide(L)'
;MFLVELDKSQAEQLFQIRSLLNLKVTIENFKKRPGFTQCWKCNYFHHSSNNCESKARCLKCGKNHRTAECEIKEKIPNPKCINCGKEGHVASWRGCESFPKPKLNNNYFNQFSHQRNANTFNSNWTVPQKSYVNQMLSITAMLPNSTLTPPPAQQMAPPNARQTESATNINPNAVSDNLNPLDMFQALRDLREIFQAYPEIFQILLNLKNGNTVQEKANILMAGLANP
;
A
#
# COMPACT_ATOMS: atom_id res chain seq x y z
N MET A 1 -1.51 7.57 -5.63
CA MET A 1 -2.97 7.41 -5.52
C MET A 1 -3.41 8.27 -4.37
N PHE A 2 -4.29 9.24 -4.63
CA PHE A 2 -4.74 10.22 -3.64
C PHE A 2 -6.25 10.04 -3.45
N LEU A 3 -6.73 10.18 -2.22
CA LEU A 3 -8.16 10.23 -1.92
C LEU A 3 -8.58 11.70 -1.88
N VAL A 4 -9.62 12.04 -2.61
CA VAL A 4 -10.21 13.39 -2.64
C VAL A 4 -11.67 13.25 -2.23
N GLU A 5 -12.08 13.99 -1.21
CA GLU A 5 -13.47 14.08 -0.77
C GLU A 5 -14.14 15.27 -1.44
N LEU A 6 -15.33 15.06 -1.98
CA LEU A 6 -16.03 16.00 -2.85
C LEU A 6 -17.54 15.95 -2.56
N ASP A 7 -18.19 17.08 -2.74
CA ASP A 7 -19.65 17.13 -2.76
C ASP A 7 -20.21 16.52 -4.04
N LYS A 8 -21.33 15.80 -3.92
CA LYS A 8 -21.92 15.02 -5.02
C LYS A 8 -22.26 15.85 -6.26
N SER A 9 -22.55 17.14 -6.09
CA SER A 9 -23.02 18.02 -7.17
C SER A 9 -22.00 18.20 -8.31
N GLN A 10 -20.70 18.03 -8.03
CA GLN A 10 -19.62 18.27 -8.99
C GLN A 10 -18.85 17.00 -9.41
N ALA A 11 -19.19 15.84 -8.83
CA ALA A 11 -18.40 14.62 -8.98
C ALA A 11 -18.36 14.08 -10.42
N GLU A 12 -19.44 14.22 -11.19
CA GLU A 12 -19.55 13.63 -12.55
C GLU A 12 -18.59 14.29 -13.55
N GLN A 13 -18.42 15.61 -13.47
CA GLN A 13 -17.57 16.37 -14.39
C GLN A 13 -16.09 16.01 -14.23
N LEU A 14 -15.67 15.60 -13.02
CA LEU A 14 -14.29 15.24 -12.74
C LEU A 14 -13.86 13.95 -13.44
N PHE A 15 -14.77 13.00 -13.70
CA PHE A 15 -14.43 11.77 -14.44
C PHE A 15 -14.04 12.04 -15.90
N GLN A 16 -14.30 13.24 -16.42
CA GLN A 16 -13.86 13.65 -17.77
C GLN A 16 -12.41 14.15 -17.80
N ILE A 17 -11.84 14.53 -16.65
CA ILE A 17 -10.46 15.02 -16.58
C ILE A 17 -9.49 13.88 -16.91
N ARG A 18 -8.56 14.15 -17.82
CA ARG A 18 -7.50 13.21 -18.27
C ARG A 18 -6.10 13.67 -17.89
N SER A 19 -5.95 14.95 -17.58
CA SER A 19 -4.67 15.55 -17.20
C SER A 19 -4.88 16.63 -16.16
N LEU A 20 -3.98 16.68 -15.19
CA LEU A 20 -3.84 17.79 -14.24
C LEU A 20 -2.42 18.31 -14.38
N LEU A 21 -2.27 19.58 -14.75
CA LEU A 21 -0.99 20.14 -15.18
C LEU A 21 -0.38 19.28 -16.31
N ASN A 22 0.87 18.86 -16.19
CA ASN A 22 1.56 18.00 -17.14
C ASN A 22 1.48 16.51 -16.77
N LEU A 23 0.61 16.14 -15.82
CA LEU A 23 0.44 14.76 -15.37
C LEU A 23 -0.83 14.16 -15.96
N LYS A 24 -0.69 13.03 -16.64
CA LYS A 24 -1.84 12.21 -17.05
C LYS A 24 -2.43 11.55 -15.81
N VAL A 25 -3.72 11.79 -15.56
CA VAL A 25 -4.43 11.26 -14.39
C VAL A 25 -5.59 10.38 -14.81
N THR A 26 -5.93 9.41 -13.96
CA THR A 26 -7.14 8.60 -14.09
C THR A 26 -7.91 8.75 -12.80
N ILE A 27 -9.15 9.22 -12.91
CA ILE A 27 -10.04 9.38 -11.76
C ILE A 27 -10.96 8.17 -11.74
N GLU A 28 -10.96 7.47 -10.61
CA GLU A 28 -11.78 6.29 -10.37
C GLU A 28 -12.61 6.48 -9.10
N ASN A 29 -13.77 5.84 -9.07
CA ASN A 29 -14.57 5.79 -7.86
C ASN A 29 -13.78 5.15 -6.73
N PHE A 30 -13.83 5.76 -5.54
CA PHE A 30 -13.23 5.17 -4.35
C PHE A 30 -13.88 3.82 -4.04
N LYS A 31 -13.12 2.74 -4.25
CA LYS A 31 -13.52 1.39 -3.87
C LYS A 31 -13.01 1.12 -2.48
N LYS A 32 -13.90 1.18 -1.48
CA LYS A 32 -13.57 0.74 -0.13
C LYS A 32 -13.13 -0.72 -0.19
N ARG A 33 -11.93 -1.01 0.33
CA ARG A 33 -11.44 -2.39 0.45
C ARG A 33 -12.43 -3.20 1.31
N PRO A 34 -12.90 -4.37 0.83
CA PRO A 34 -13.77 -5.21 1.63
C PRO A 34 -13.02 -5.71 2.87
N GLY A 35 -13.69 -5.63 4.02
CA GLY A 35 -13.17 -6.12 5.30
C GLY A 35 -12.82 -5.01 6.30
N PHE A 36 -12.21 -5.43 7.39
CA PHE A 36 -11.82 -4.56 8.50
C PHE A 36 -10.32 -4.32 8.44
N THR A 37 -9.92 -3.06 8.44
CA THR A 37 -8.51 -2.69 8.59
C THR A 37 -8.02 -3.15 9.95
N GLN A 38 -7.01 -4.01 9.97
CA GLN A 38 -6.30 -4.38 11.19
C GLN A 38 -5.00 -3.59 11.26
N CYS A 39 -4.80 -2.86 12.36
CA CYS A 39 -3.59 -2.11 12.61
C CYS A 39 -2.42 -3.08 12.85
N TRP A 40 -1.30 -2.94 12.12
CA TRP A 40 -0.14 -3.82 12.30
C TRP A 40 0.70 -3.46 13.53
N LYS A 41 0.53 -2.25 14.10
CA LYS A 41 1.17 -1.84 15.35
C LYS A 41 0.49 -2.50 16.55
N CYS A 42 -0.81 -2.26 16.74
CA CYS A 42 -1.53 -2.70 17.93
C CYS A 42 -2.46 -3.89 17.70
N ASN A 43 -2.64 -4.40 16.49
CA ASN A 43 -3.52 -5.54 16.14
C ASN A 43 -5.02 -5.37 16.46
N TYR A 44 -5.47 -4.16 16.81
CA TYR A 44 -6.88 -3.79 16.83
C TYR A 44 -7.41 -3.48 15.43
N PHE A 45 -8.72 -3.34 15.32
CA PHE A 45 -9.41 -3.07 14.07
C PHE A 45 -9.77 -1.58 13.91
N HIS A 46 -10.16 -1.20 12.69
CA HIS A 46 -10.70 0.11 12.29
C HIS A 46 -9.72 1.27 12.14
N HIS A 47 -8.41 1.03 12.20
CA HIS A 47 -7.39 2.05 11.93
C HIS A 47 -6.11 1.46 11.33
N SER A 48 -5.29 2.32 10.72
CA SER A 48 -3.99 1.95 10.15
C SER A 48 -2.85 2.16 11.16
N SER A 49 -1.70 1.53 10.93
CA SER A 49 -0.52 1.67 11.79
C SER A 49 0.05 3.08 11.81
N ASN A 50 -0.11 3.86 10.72
CA ASN A 50 0.49 5.19 10.58
C ASN A 50 -0.04 6.18 11.61
N ASN A 51 -1.32 6.08 11.95
CA ASN A 51 -1.99 6.97 12.90
C ASN A 51 -2.25 6.29 14.25
N CYS A 52 -1.57 5.17 14.53
CA CYS A 52 -1.77 4.41 15.75
C CYS A 52 -0.84 4.91 16.87
N GLU A 53 -1.41 5.56 17.87
CA GLU A 53 -0.66 6.01 19.06
C GLU A 53 -0.53 4.92 20.14
N SER A 54 -1.33 3.86 20.07
CA SER A 54 -1.29 2.75 21.03
C SER A 54 0.07 2.03 21.04
N LYS A 55 0.42 1.42 22.18
CA LYS A 55 1.59 0.54 22.31
C LYS A 55 1.51 -0.62 21.31
N ALA A 56 2.67 -1.03 20.78
CA ALA A 56 2.74 -2.18 19.88
C ALA A 56 2.33 -3.45 20.64
N ARG A 57 1.61 -4.34 19.98
CA ARG A 57 1.22 -5.65 20.54
C ARG A 57 1.57 -6.72 19.52
N CYS A 58 2.45 -7.65 19.90
CA CYS A 58 2.86 -8.72 19.01
C CYS A 58 1.73 -9.71 18.75
N LEU A 59 1.46 -10.03 17.49
CA LEU A 59 0.40 -10.98 17.12
C LEU A 59 0.70 -12.43 17.56
N LYS A 60 1.99 -12.75 17.75
CA LYS A 60 2.46 -14.10 18.12
C LYS A 60 2.42 -14.32 19.64
N CYS A 61 2.97 -13.40 20.42
CA CYS A 61 3.16 -13.57 21.86
C CYS A 61 2.45 -12.53 22.74
N GLY A 62 1.81 -11.51 22.16
CA GLY A 62 1.08 -10.47 22.90
C GLY A 62 1.94 -9.44 23.64
N LYS A 63 3.27 -9.54 23.60
CA LYS A 63 4.20 -8.61 24.25
C LYS A 63 4.31 -7.26 23.49
N ASN A 64 4.93 -6.27 24.15
CA ASN A 64 5.07 -4.89 23.70
C ASN A 64 6.15 -4.69 22.61
N HIS A 65 5.97 -5.30 21.44
CA HIS A 65 6.83 -5.11 20.26
C HIS A 65 6.05 -5.39 18.98
N ARG A 66 6.59 -5.02 17.82
CA ARG A 66 5.97 -5.34 16.53
C ARG A 66 6.16 -6.82 16.21
N THR A 67 5.20 -7.47 15.54
CA THR A 67 5.31 -8.89 15.18
C THR A 67 6.61 -9.24 14.41
N ALA A 68 7.18 -8.29 13.67
CA ALA A 68 8.45 -8.44 12.96
C ALA A 68 9.68 -8.53 13.89
N GLU A 69 9.61 -7.93 15.07
CA GLU A 69 10.67 -7.92 16.10
C GLU A 69 10.56 -9.12 17.05
N CYS A 70 9.59 -10.01 16.83
CA CYS A 70 9.35 -11.14 17.72
C CYS A 70 10.44 -12.21 17.57
N GLU A 71 10.99 -12.64 18.71
CA GLU A 71 11.93 -13.77 18.80
C GLU A 71 11.34 -15.07 18.24
N ILE A 72 10.02 -15.26 18.39
CA ILE A 72 9.31 -16.43 17.86
C ILE A 72 9.24 -16.29 16.34
N LYS A 73 10.15 -16.96 15.64
CA LYS A 73 10.16 -17.04 14.16
C LYS A 73 9.37 -18.24 13.66
N GLU A 74 9.30 -19.30 14.46
CA GLU A 74 8.63 -20.54 14.14
C GLU A 74 7.11 -20.46 14.30
N LYS A 75 6.44 -21.50 13.80
CA LYS A 75 5.00 -21.65 13.88
C LYS A 75 4.59 -22.07 15.28
N ILE A 76 3.69 -21.31 15.89
CA ILE A 76 3.11 -21.66 17.19
C ILE A 76 1.98 -22.68 16.93
N PRO A 77 2.04 -23.91 17.50
CA PRO A 77 1.03 -24.93 17.26
C PRO A 77 -0.35 -24.56 17.81
N ASN A 78 -0.39 -23.89 18.96
CA ASN A 78 -1.62 -23.43 19.59
C ASN A 78 -1.50 -21.94 19.99
N PRO A 79 -1.67 -21.00 19.05
CA PRO A 79 -1.52 -19.58 19.34
C PRO A 79 -2.68 -19.07 20.18
N LYS A 80 -2.38 -18.11 21.06
CA LYS A 80 -3.38 -17.38 21.85
C LYS A 80 -3.74 -16.07 21.17
N CYS A 81 -5.03 -15.82 21.00
CA CYS A 81 -5.53 -14.59 20.42
C CYS A 81 -5.41 -13.43 21.41
N ILE A 82 -4.71 -12.37 21.02
CA ILE A 82 -4.50 -11.18 21.86
C ILE A 82 -5.74 -10.28 22.02
N ASN A 83 -6.79 -10.51 21.21
CA ASN A 83 -8.02 -9.73 21.26
C ASN A 83 -9.14 -10.44 22.05
N CYS A 84 -9.31 -11.77 21.91
CA CYS A 84 -10.33 -12.54 22.65
C CYS A 84 -9.78 -13.38 23.80
N GLY A 85 -8.45 -13.57 23.88
CA GLY A 85 -7.81 -14.37 24.91
C GLY A 85 -7.91 -15.90 24.73
N LYS A 86 -8.65 -16.38 23.73
CA LYS A 86 -8.79 -17.83 23.46
C LYS A 86 -7.59 -18.38 22.71
N GLU A 87 -7.32 -19.67 22.93
CA GLU A 87 -6.30 -20.42 22.21
C GLU A 87 -6.83 -20.97 20.88
N GLY A 88 -5.93 -21.53 20.06
CA GLY A 88 -6.24 -22.12 18.76
C GLY A 88 -6.18 -21.16 17.58
N HIS A 89 -6.05 -19.85 17.80
CA HIS A 89 -5.98 -18.86 16.71
C HIS A 89 -5.28 -17.55 17.10
N VAL A 90 -4.80 -16.82 16.09
CA VAL A 90 -4.26 -15.46 16.24
C VAL A 90 -5.33 -14.41 16.01
N ALA A 91 -5.11 -13.17 16.47
CA ALA A 91 -6.08 -12.08 16.35
C ALA A 91 -6.44 -11.66 14.92
N SER A 92 -5.67 -12.06 13.91
CA SER A 92 -6.02 -11.87 12.49
C SER A 92 -7.05 -12.88 11.97
N TRP A 93 -7.39 -13.92 12.74
CA TRP A 93 -8.34 -14.95 12.35
C TRP A 93 -9.76 -14.39 12.20
N ARG A 94 -10.35 -14.56 11.03
CA ARG A 94 -11.70 -14.06 10.70
C ARG A 94 -12.83 -14.77 11.46
N GLY A 95 -12.58 -15.97 11.99
CA GLY A 95 -13.54 -16.73 12.79
C GLY A 95 -13.56 -16.34 14.28
N CYS A 96 -12.67 -15.43 14.71
CA CYS A 96 -12.61 -15.00 16.10
C CYS A 96 -13.90 -14.25 16.47
N GLU A 97 -14.41 -14.49 17.68
CA GLU A 97 -15.60 -13.80 18.19
C GLU A 97 -15.43 -12.29 18.34
N SER A 98 -14.21 -11.85 18.66
CA SER A 98 -13.83 -10.43 18.72
C SER A 98 -13.43 -9.86 17.35
N PHE A 99 -13.47 -10.67 16.30
CA PHE A 99 -13.29 -10.18 14.93
C PHE A 99 -14.55 -9.38 14.54
N PRO A 100 -14.40 -8.14 14.05
CA PRO A 100 -15.56 -7.33 13.69
C PRO A 100 -16.42 -8.04 12.65
N LYS A 101 -17.73 -8.02 12.84
CA LYS A 101 -18.72 -8.57 11.91
C LYS A 101 -19.39 -7.43 11.17
N PRO A 102 -19.61 -7.53 9.85
CA PRO A 102 -20.35 -6.51 9.13
C PRO A 102 -21.76 -6.39 9.72
N LYS A 103 -22.18 -5.18 10.07
CA LYS A 103 -23.58 -4.93 10.43
C LYS A 103 -24.43 -5.16 9.18
N LEU A 104 -25.50 -5.94 9.30
CA LEU A 104 -26.49 -6.14 8.25
C LEU A 104 -27.25 -4.82 8.02
N ASN A 105 -26.66 -3.92 7.25
CA ASN A 105 -27.39 -2.83 6.62
C ASN A 105 -27.43 -3.15 5.12
N ASN A 106 -28.63 -3.29 4.56
CA ASN A 106 -28.90 -3.80 3.20
C ASN A 106 -28.14 -3.05 2.09
N ASN A 107 -27.71 -1.82 2.35
CA ASN A 107 -26.91 -1.03 1.41
C ASN A 107 -25.41 -1.38 1.41
N TYR A 108 -24.88 -1.98 2.49
CA TYR A 108 -23.49 -2.42 2.54
C TYR A 108 -23.30 -3.69 1.70
N PHE A 109 -24.19 -4.68 1.81
CA PHE A 109 -24.03 -5.98 1.16
C PHE A 109 -24.05 -5.92 -0.38
N ASN A 110 -24.81 -4.98 -0.96
CA ASN A 110 -24.94 -4.80 -2.41
C ASN A 110 -23.72 -4.15 -3.08
N GLN A 111 -22.87 -3.42 -2.34
CA GLN A 111 -21.60 -2.92 -2.89
C GLN A 111 -20.48 -3.98 -2.89
N PHE A 112 -20.59 -5.03 -2.07
CA PHE A 112 -19.60 -6.11 -1.97
C PHE A 112 -20.02 -7.42 -2.67
N SER A 113 -21.21 -7.50 -3.28
CA SER A 113 -21.60 -8.65 -4.11
C SER A 113 -20.81 -8.67 -5.43
N HIS A 114 -20.64 -7.52 -6.08
CA HIS A 114 -19.91 -7.43 -7.35
C HIS A 114 -18.40 -7.71 -7.24
N GLN A 115 -17.77 -7.49 -6.07
CA GLN A 115 -16.35 -7.81 -5.85
C GLN A 115 -16.12 -9.28 -5.46
N ARG A 116 -17.15 -10.00 -4.99
CA ARG A 116 -17.03 -11.44 -4.70
C ARG A 116 -16.92 -12.29 -5.96
N ASN A 117 -17.40 -11.81 -7.11
CA ASN A 117 -17.28 -12.51 -8.39
C ASN A 117 -15.91 -12.40 -9.06
N ALA A 118 -14.95 -11.66 -8.49
CA ALA A 118 -13.60 -11.58 -9.05
C ALA A 118 -12.65 -12.68 -8.53
N ASN A 119 -13.02 -13.41 -7.46
CA ASN A 119 -12.21 -14.50 -6.88
C ASN A 119 -13.10 -15.58 -6.23
N THR A 120 -14.23 -15.93 -6.82
CA THR A 120 -14.77 -17.27 -6.56
C THR A 120 -13.80 -18.25 -7.20
N PHE A 121 -13.24 -19.16 -6.39
CA PHE A 121 -12.51 -20.31 -6.90
C PHE A 121 -13.44 -21.00 -7.90
N ASN A 122 -13.16 -20.86 -9.19
CA ASN A 122 -13.97 -21.48 -10.22
C ASN A 122 -13.71 -22.98 -10.11
N SER A 123 -14.65 -23.71 -9.49
CA SER A 123 -14.57 -25.16 -9.25
C SER A 123 -14.35 -26.00 -10.52
N ASN A 124 -14.41 -25.37 -11.70
CA ASN A 124 -14.09 -26.00 -12.99
C ASN A 124 -12.58 -26.11 -13.31
N TRP A 125 -11.67 -25.60 -12.46
CA TRP A 125 -10.21 -25.79 -12.62
C TRP A 125 -9.63 -26.95 -11.79
N THR A 126 -10.45 -27.71 -11.06
CA THR A 126 -9.97 -28.96 -10.46
C THR A 126 -9.82 -30.02 -11.54
N VAL A 127 -8.58 -30.41 -11.83
CA VAL A 127 -8.32 -31.70 -12.48
C VAL A 127 -8.94 -32.77 -11.57
N PRO A 128 -10.00 -33.49 -11.98
CA PRO A 128 -10.81 -34.33 -11.07
C PRO A 128 -10.03 -35.46 -10.37
N GLN A 129 -8.79 -35.70 -10.80
CA GLN A 129 -8.00 -36.87 -10.42
C GLN A 129 -6.84 -36.55 -9.45
N LYS A 130 -6.64 -35.29 -9.03
CA LYS A 130 -5.52 -34.91 -8.15
C LYS A 130 -5.92 -34.05 -6.94
N SER A 131 -7.08 -34.31 -6.35
CA SER A 131 -7.41 -33.74 -5.04
C SER A 131 -6.78 -34.59 -3.93
N TYR A 132 -6.28 -33.96 -2.88
CA TYR A 132 -5.76 -34.63 -1.68
C TYR A 132 -6.79 -35.61 -1.09
N VAL A 133 -8.08 -35.27 -1.18
CA VAL A 133 -9.19 -36.11 -0.75
C VAL A 133 -9.28 -37.41 -1.56
N ASN A 134 -9.09 -37.38 -2.88
CA ASN A 134 -9.09 -38.58 -3.72
C ASN A 134 -7.88 -39.48 -3.44
N GLN A 135 -6.72 -38.90 -3.14
CA GLN A 135 -5.55 -39.67 -2.69
C GLN A 135 -5.77 -40.35 -1.33
N MET A 136 -6.47 -39.69 -0.40
CA MET A 136 -6.79 -40.30 0.89
C MET A 136 -7.82 -41.43 0.76
N LEU A 137 -8.83 -41.29 -0.10
CA LEU A 137 -9.82 -42.36 -0.37
C LEU A 137 -9.17 -43.63 -0.93
N SER A 138 -8.16 -43.49 -1.80
CA SER A 138 -7.37 -44.65 -2.27
C SER A 138 -6.53 -45.31 -1.17
N ILE A 139 -6.08 -44.56 -0.16
CA ILE A 139 -5.31 -45.10 0.97
C ILE A 139 -6.25 -45.80 1.96
N THR A 140 -7.45 -45.28 2.20
CA THR A 140 -8.45 -45.90 3.09
C THR A 140 -8.96 -47.25 2.54
N ALA A 141 -8.97 -47.43 1.21
CA ALA A 141 -9.28 -48.71 0.59
C ALA A 141 -8.20 -49.80 0.82
N MET A 142 -6.98 -49.42 1.25
CA MET A 142 -5.87 -50.35 1.48
C MET A 142 -5.59 -50.67 2.96
N LEU A 143 -6.18 -49.94 3.92
CA LEU A 143 -6.08 -50.23 5.36
C LEU A 143 -7.42 -49.99 6.08
N PRO A 144 -8.08 -51.02 6.65
CA PRO A 144 -9.46 -50.88 7.14
C PRO A 144 -9.64 -50.08 8.45
N ASN A 145 -8.60 -49.52 9.07
CA ASN A 145 -8.71 -49.02 10.45
C ASN A 145 -7.86 -47.79 10.79
N SER A 146 -7.81 -46.78 9.92
CA SER A 146 -7.09 -45.52 10.21
C SER A 146 -8.03 -44.31 10.16
N THR A 147 -8.45 -43.82 11.32
CA THR A 147 -9.14 -42.53 11.46
C THR A 147 -8.13 -41.40 11.32
N LEU A 148 -8.06 -40.78 10.14
CA LEU A 148 -7.23 -39.59 9.91
C LEU A 148 -8.11 -38.33 10.02
N THR A 149 -7.95 -37.60 11.13
CA THR A 149 -8.57 -36.28 11.30
C THR A 149 -7.83 -35.26 10.41
N PRO A 150 -8.53 -34.41 9.66
CA PRO A 150 -7.87 -33.36 8.90
C PRO A 150 -7.18 -32.38 9.88
N PRO A 151 -5.94 -31.95 9.61
CA PRO A 151 -5.30 -30.94 10.43
C PRO A 151 -6.15 -29.66 10.41
N PRO A 152 -6.29 -28.96 11.55
CA PRO A 152 -7.06 -27.72 11.61
C PRO A 152 -6.49 -26.73 10.59
N ALA A 153 -7.35 -26.00 9.89
CA ALA A 153 -6.95 -25.03 8.87
C ALA A 153 -5.93 -24.03 9.45
N GLN A 154 -4.65 -24.20 9.09
CA GLN A 154 -3.56 -23.46 9.69
C GLN A 154 -3.43 -22.10 9.00
N GLN A 155 -3.80 -21.03 9.69
CA GLN A 155 -3.67 -19.69 9.15
C GLN A 155 -2.25 -19.16 9.33
N MET A 156 -1.57 -18.94 8.21
CA MET A 156 -0.30 -18.23 8.17
C MET A 156 -0.56 -16.73 7.99
N ALA A 157 0.36 -15.89 8.47
CA ALA A 157 0.38 -14.48 8.09
C ALA A 157 0.57 -14.37 6.56
N PRO A 158 -0.05 -13.38 5.90
CA PRO A 158 0.15 -13.17 4.46
C PRO A 158 1.64 -12.93 4.15
N PRO A 159 2.14 -13.37 2.98
CA PRO A 159 3.52 -13.13 2.58
C PRO A 159 3.82 -11.63 2.52
N ASN A 160 5.02 -11.26 2.99
CA ASN A 160 5.55 -9.90 2.91
C ASN A 160 5.47 -9.35 1.48
N ALA A 161 4.80 -8.22 1.29
CA ALA A 161 4.95 -7.42 0.08
C ALA A 161 5.89 -6.23 0.37
N ARG A 162 7.01 -6.25 -0.35
CA ARG A 162 8.03 -5.20 -0.57
C ARG A 162 8.63 -4.54 0.67
N GLN A 163 9.87 -4.97 0.95
CA GLN A 163 10.89 -4.10 1.52
C GLN A 163 11.04 -2.88 0.58
N THR A 164 10.77 -1.68 1.08
CA THR A 164 11.43 -0.49 0.56
C THR A 164 12.86 -0.55 1.09
N GLU A 165 13.77 -1.06 0.27
CA GLU A 165 15.19 -0.83 0.45
C GLU A 165 15.41 0.68 0.37
N SER A 166 15.92 1.25 1.45
CA SER A 166 16.44 2.61 1.48
C SER A 166 17.57 2.70 0.46
N ALA A 167 17.40 3.49 -0.59
CA ALA A 167 18.47 3.82 -1.51
C ALA A 167 19.45 4.79 -0.83
N THR A 168 20.41 4.27 -0.07
CA THR A 168 21.60 5.02 0.31
C THR A 168 22.70 4.71 -0.69
N ASN A 169 22.73 5.48 -1.78
CA ASN A 169 23.97 5.79 -2.50
C ASN A 169 23.76 6.99 -3.41
N ILE A 170 23.87 8.20 -2.83
CA ILE A 170 24.21 9.40 -3.59
C ILE A 170 25.40 10.02 -2.87
N ASN A 171 26.46 10.22 -3.65
CA ASN A 171 27.73 10.84 -3.31
C ASN A 171 27.54 12.13 -2.48
N PRO A 172 28.15 12.26 -1.30
CA PRO A 172 28.00 13.43 -0.43
C PRO A 172 28.99 14.51 -0.88
N ASN A 173 28.68 15.24 -1.95
CA ASN A 173 29.34 16.52 -2.19
C ASN A 173 28.43 17.45 -3.01
N ALA A 174 28.11 18.58 -2.36
CA ALA A 174 27.39 19.77 -2.82
C ALA A 174 25.85 19.78 -2.64
N VAL A 175 25.39 20.25 -1.47
CA VAL A 175 24.50 21.42 -1.27
C VAL A 175 24.23 21.53 0.25
N SER A 176 24.40 22.73 0.80
CA SER A 176 24.32 23.07 2.23
C SER A 176 23.11 22.47 2.97
N ASP A 177 23.35 21.82 4.11
CA ASP A 177 22.38 21.13 5.00
C ASP A 177 21.36 22.05 5.73
N ASN A 178 21.06 23.25 5.21
CA ASN A 178 20.09 24.16 5.81
C ASN A 178 19.17 24.80 4.76
N LEU A 179 18.32 23.99 4.12
CA LEU A 179 17.20 24.50 3.33
C LEU A 179 15.88 24.21 4.08
N ASN A 180 15.26 25.24 4.63
CA ASN A 180 13.90 25.15 5.16
C ASN A 180 12.96 24.83 3.99
N PRO A 181 12.03 23.86 4.11
CA PRO A 181 11.04 23.57 3.08
C PRO A 181 10.27 24.81 2.61
N LEU A 182 10.07 25.79 3.49
CA LEU A 182 9.44 27.07 3.14
C LEU A 182 10.27 27.88 2.14
N ASP A 183 11.60 27.91 2.33
CA ASP A 183 12.52 28.63 1.44
C ASP A 183 12.56 27.99 0.05
N MET A 184 12.43 26.66 -0.02
CA MET A 184 12.29 25.94 -1.29
C MET A 184 11.01 26.34 -2.03
N PHE A 185 9.88 26.39 -1.34
CA PHE A 185 8.62 26.81 -1.97
C PHE A 185 8.63 28.28 -2.39
N GLN A 186 9.29 29.14 -1.62
CA GLN A 186 9.47 30.54 -1.97
C GLN A 186 10.35 30.68 -3.23
N ALA A 187 11.49 30.00 -3.28
CA ALA A 187 12.37 30.01 -4.45
C ALA A 187 11.66 29.51 -5.72
N LEU A 188 10.82 28.47 -5.62
CA LEU A 188 10.03 27.97 -6.75
C LEU A 188 8.95 28.96 -7.21
N ARG A 189 8.37 29.75 -6.29
CA ARG A 189 7.42 30.81 -6.65
C ARG A 189 8.13 31.95 -7.38
N ASP A 190 9.24 32.44 -6.83
CA ASP A 190 9.98 33.56 -7.40
C ASP A 190 10.51 33.21 -8.80
N LEU A 191 10.99 31.97 -8.97
CA LEU A 191 11.43 31.45 -10.26
C LEU A 191 10.28 31.35 -11.29
N ARG A 192 9.06 31.02 -10.84
CA ARG A 192 7.87 31.05 -11.70
C ARG A 192 7.52 32.47 -12.13
N GLU A 193 7.60 33.45 -11.23
CA GLU A 193 7.33 34.86 -11.54
C GLU A 193 8.32 35.40 -12.58
N ILE A 194 9.61 35.07 -12.42
CA ILE A 194 10.65 35.44 -13.40
C ILE A 194 10.35 34.86 -14.78
N PHE A 195 9.98 33.58 -14.88
CA PHE A 195 9.63 32.97 -16.17
C PHE A 195 8.36 33.55 -16.80
N GLN A 196 7.43 34.07 -16.00
CA GLN A 196 6.25 34.76 -16.51
C GLN A 196 6.58 36.16 -17.02
N ALA A 197 7.48 36.87 -16.34
CA ALA A 197 7.89 38.22 -16.73
C ALA A 197 8.80 38.22 -17.97
N TYR A 198 9.63 37.20 -18.13
CA TYR A 198 10.62 37.10 -19.20
C TYR A 198 10.59 35.71 -19.86
N PRO A 199 9.64 35.44 -20.78
CA PRO A 199 9.54 34.14 -21.44
C PRO A 199 10.78 33.80 -22.29
N GLU A 200 11.53 34.81 -22.74
CA GLU A 200 12.77 34.65 -23.51
C GLU A 200 13.88 33.93 -22.71
N ILE A 201 13.84 33.97 -21.38
CA ILE A 201 14.76 33.20 -20.52
C ILE A 201 14.66 31.70 -20.83
N PHE A 202 13.46 31.21 -21.14
CA PHE A 202 13.30 29.80 -21.50
C PHE A 202 14.08 29.43 -22.77
N GLN A 203 14.11 30.33 -23.77
CA GLN A 203 14.90 30.12 -24.99
C GLN A 203 16.39 30.16 -24.72
N ILE A 204 16.85 31.06 -23.85
CA ILE A 204 18.25 31.13 -23.40
C ILE A 204 18.66 29.81 -22.73
N LEU A 205 17.80 29.26 -21.85
CA LEU A 205 18.04 27.97 -21.20
C LEU A 205 18.06 26.80 -22.19
N LEU A 206 17.17 26.80 -23.18
CA LEU A 206 17.20 25.80 -24.25
C LEU A 206 18.48 25.88 -25.09
N ASN A 207 19.03 27.08 -25.27
CA ASN A 207 20.27 27.28 -26.02
C ASN A 207 21.52 26.82 -25.24
N LEU A 208 21.45 26.66 -23.92
CA LEU A 208 22.57 26.10 -23.14
C LEU A 208 22.93 24.67 -23.52
N LYS A 209 22.01 23.91 -24.12
CA LYS A 209 22.29 22.57 -24.64
C LYS A 209 23.30 22.58 -25.78
N ASN A 210 23.48 23.74 -26.44
CA ASN A 210 24.37 23.92 -27.59
C ASN A 210 25.81 24.26 -27.16
N GLY A 211 26.04 24.62 -25.89
CA GLY A 211 27.39 24.77 -25.32
C GLY A 211 27.91 23.43 -24.82
N ASN A 212 29.08 23.01 -25.30
CA ASN A 212 29.72 21.76 -24.89
C ASN A 212 30.67 21.97 -23.71
N THR A 213 31.11 23.21 -23.47
CA THR A 213 31.95 23.58 -22.33
C THR A 213 31.22 24.50 -21.34
N VAL A 214 31.70 24.53 -20.10
CA VAL A 214 31.16 25.43 -19.05
C VAL A 214 31.27 26.89 -19.49
N GLN A 215 32.37 27.26 -20.16
CA GLN A 215 32.61 28.62 -20.63
C GLN A 215 31.67 29.02 -21.78
N GLU A 216 31.38 28.11 -22.71
CA GLU A 216 30.37 28.36 -23.76
C GLU A 216 28.97 28.56 -23.16
N LYS A 217 28.58 27.74 -22.18
CA LYS A 217 27.29 27.90 -21.49
C LYS A 217 27.20 29.23 -20.73
N ALA A 218 28.29 29.66 -20.08
CA ALA A 218 28.36 30.96 -19.43
C ALA A 218 28.21 32.11 -20.44
N ASN A 219 28.86 32.03 -21.60
CA ASN A 219 28.75 33.03 -22.65
C ASN A 219 27.32 33.11 -23.23
N ILE A 220 26.63 31.96 -23.41
CA ILE A 220 25.24 31.90 -23.86
C ILE A 220 24.30 32.58 -22.85
N LEU A 221 24.51 32.35 -21.54
CA LEU A 221 23.74 33.02 -20.48
C LEU A 221 23.95 34.54 -20.51
N MET A 222 25.20 34.98 -20.57
CA MET A 222 25.55 36.41 -20.55
C MET A 222 25.02 37.14 -21.79
N ALA A 223 25.08 36.52 -22.97
CA ALA A 223 24.56 37.09 -24.21
C ALA A 223 23.02 37.17 -24.21
N GLY A 224 22.35 36.14 -23.67
CA GLY A 224 20.90 36.11 -23.59
C GLY A 224 20.32 37.14 -22.62
N LEU A 225 20.98 37.37 -21.49
CA LEU A 225 20.52 38.34 -20.48
C LEU A 225 20.87 39.79 -20.80
N ALA A 226 21.76 40.04 -21.78
CA ALA A 226 22.20 41.38 -22.17
C ALA A 226 21.22 42.11 -23.12
N ASN A 227 20.25 41.42 -23.71
CA ASN A 227 19.18 41.99 -24.52
C ASN A 227 17.83 41.39 -24.07
N PRO A 228 17.12 42.03 -23.12
CA PRO A 228 15.84 41.52 -22.61
C PRO A 228 14.74 41.51 -23.68
#